data_AF-A0A944DS30-F1
#
_entry.id   AF-A0A944DS30-F1
#
_cell.length_a   1.000
_cell.length_b   1.000
_cell.length_c   1.000
_cell.angle_alpha   90.00
_cell.angle_beta   90.00
_cell.angle_gamma   90.00
#
_symmetry.space_group_name_H-M   'P 1'
#
loop_
_entity.id
_entity.type
_entity.pdbx_description
1 polymer ?
#
loop_
_entity_poly.entity_id
_entity_poly.type
_entity_poly.pdbx_seq_one_letter_code
_entity_poly.pdbx_strand_id
1 'polypeptide(L)'
;MPKPYPEEFRQDVVRVARNRGPGVTVEQVATDFGVHPMTLWKWMRRAEIDDGTKPGSTSQESLELREARRRIKLLEQENEVLRRAAAYLSQAHLPGKGSTRS
;
A
#
# COMPACT_ATOMS: atom_id res chain seq x y z
N MET A 1 11.52 -15.95 -4.32
CA MET A 1 10.15 -15.79 -4.85
C MET A 1 10.26 -15.59 -6.35
N PRO A 2 9.44 -16.25 -7.20
CA PRO A 2 9.45 -15.98 -8.63
C PRO A 2 9.16 -14.51 -8.91
N LYS A 3 9.81 -13.94 -9.93
CA LYS A 3 9.66 -12.53 -10.28
C LYS A 3 8.20 -12.27 -10.67
N PRO A 4 7.51 -11.28 -10.08
CA PRO A 4 6.15 -10.94 -10.48
C PRO A 4 6.10 -10.57 -11.97
N TYR A 5 4.99 -10.88 -12.63
CA TYR A 5 4.73 -10.38 -13.97
C TYR A 5 4.78 -8.85 -13.99
N PRO A 6 5.47 -8.24 -14.98
CA PRO A 6 5.48 -6.79 -15.16
C PRO A 6 4.06 -6.22 -15.17
N GLU A 7 3.88 -5.02 -14.63
CA GLU A 7 2.55 -4.37 -14.58
C GLU A 7 1.99 -4.14 -15.99
N GLU A 8 2.80 -3.63 -16.91
CA GLU A 8 2.42 -3.41 -18.31
C GLU A 8 1.92 -4.70 -18.97
N PHE A 9 2.65 -5.81 -18.78
CA PHE A 9 2.23 -7.12 -19.27
C PHE A 9 0.87 -7.53 -18.69
N ARG A 10 0.65 -7.35 -17.39
CA ARG A 10 -0.63 -7.67 -16.75
C ARG A 10 -1.78 -6.84 -17.34
N GLN A 11 -1.55 -5.54 -17.54
CA GLN A 11 -2.53 -4.63 -18.11
C GLN A 11 -2.86 -4.98 -19.57
N ASP A 12 -1.85 -5.30 -20.37
CA ASP A 12 -2.03 -5.70 -21.77
C ASP A 12 -2.84 -7.00 -21.90
N VAL A 13 -2.50 -8.02 -21.10
CA VAL A 13 -3.25 -9.29 -21.11
C VAL A 13 -4.68 -9.10 -20.63
N VAL A 14 -4.91 -8.28 -19.60
CA VAL A 14 -6.27 -7.94 -19.14
C VAL A 14 -7.05 -7.20 -20.23
N ARG A 15 -6.41 -6.27 -20.96
CA ARG A 15 -7.03 -5.55 -22.08
C ARG A 15 -7.44 -6.51 -23.19
N VAL A 16 -6.59 -7.45 -23.56
CA VAL A 16 -6.90 -8.49 -24.56
C VAL A 16 -8.03 -9.39 -24.07
N ALA A 17 -8.00 -9.83 -22.81
CA ALA A 17 -9.04 -10.68 -22.24
C ALA A 17 -10.41 -10.00 -22.17
N ARG A 18 -10.46 -8.68 -21.91
CA ARG A 18 -11.70 -7.89 -21.90
C ARG A 18 -12.26 -7.68 -23.31
N ASN A 19 -11.39 -7.45 -24.29
CA ASN A 19 -11.76 -7.20 -25.69
C ASN A 19 -11.74 -8.47 -26.56
N ARG A 20 -11.83 -9.65 -25.94
CA ARG A 20 -11.78 -10.94 -26.65
C ARG A 20 -12.96 -11.07 -27.62
N GLY A 21 -12.69 -11.67 -28.79
CA GLY A 21 -13.71 -11.90 -29.81
C GLY A 21 -14.80 -12.90 -29.37
N PRO A 22 -15.94 -12.95 -30.08
CA PRO A 22 -16.98 -13.94 -29.83
C PRO A 22 -16.41 -15.36 -29.88
N GLY A 23 -16.73 -16.18 -28.89
CA GLY A 23 -16.25 -17.58 -28.82
C GLY A 23 -14.84 -17.77 -28.24
N VAL A 24 -14.08 -16.70 -27.98
CA VAL A 24 -12.79 -16.78 -27.29
C VAL A 24 -12.99 -16.84 -25.79
N THR A 25 -12.40 -17.82 -25.11
CA THR A 25 -12.48 -17.98 -23.65
C THR A 25 -11.32 -17.30 -22.93
N VAL A 26 -11.50 -17.01 -21.64
CA VAL A 26 -10.42 -16.45 -20.81
C VAL A 26 -9.27 -17.46 -20.66
N GLU A 27 -9.59 -18.75 -20.66
CA GLU A 27 -8.64 -19.85 -20.59
C GLU A 27 -7.75 -19.92 -21.83
N GLN A 28 -8.32 -19.69 -23.03
CA GLN A 28 -7.57 -19.60 -24.28
C GLN A 28 -6.59 -18.42 -24.24
N VAL A 29 -7.09 -17.23 -23.90
CA VAL A 29 -6.23 -16.04 -23.76
C VAL A 29 -5.10 -16.28 -22.75
N ALA A 30 -5.42 -16.85 -21.59
CA ALA A 30 -4.41 -17.16 -20.58
C ALA A 30 -3.33 -18.11 -21.11
N THR A 31 -3.74 -19.15 -21.86
CA THR A 31 -2.84 -20.11 -22.49
C THR A 31 -1.94 -19.46 -23.52
N ASP A 32 -2.49 -18.60 -24.39
CA ASP A 32 -1.75 -17.88 -25.43
C ASP A 32 -0.64 -17.00 -24.86
N PHE A 33 -0.85 -16.40 -23.69
CA PHE A 33 0.12 -15.57 -22.98
C PHE A 33 0.99 -16.34 -21.97
N GLY A 34 0.83 -17.66 -21.87
CA GLY A 34 1.59 -18.50 -20.92
C GLY A 34 1.26 -18.21 -19.45
N VAL A 35 0.06 -17.68 -19.17
CA VAL A 35 -0.42 -17.34 -17.83
C VAL A 35 -1.41 -18.40 -17.37
N HIS A 36 -1.35 -18.79 -16.10
CA HIS A 36 -2.35 -19.69 -15.53
C HIS A 36 -3.75 -19.02 -15.56
N PRO A 37 -4.84 -19.67 -16.02
CA PRO A 37 -6.16 -19.05 -16.17
C PRO A 37 -6.67 -18.36 -14.90
N MET A 38 -6.53 -19.00 -13.74
CA MET A 38 -6.91 -18.41 -12.46
C MET A 38 -6.15 -17.10 -12.13
N THR A 39 -4.91 -16.96 -12.61
CA THR A 39 -4.13 -15.73 -12.44
C THR A 39 -4.73 -14.59 -13.28
N LEU A 40 -5.11 -14.88 -14.52
CA LEU A 40 -5.78 -13.90 -15.38
C LEU A 40 -7.14 -13.47 -14.81
N TRP A 41 -7.95 -14.41 -14.33
CA TRP A 41 -9.21 -14.12 -13.64
C TRP A 41 -9.04 -13.19 -12.43
N LYS A 42 -7.96 -13.37 -11.66
CA LYS A 42 -7.62 -12.46 -10.54
C LYS A 42 -7.27 -11.06 -11.01
N TRP A 43 -6.50 -10.93 -12.10
CA TRP A 43 -6.17 -9.62 -12.66
C TRP A 43 -7.40 -8.92 -13.22
N MET A 44 -8.27 -9.63 -13.93
CA MET A 44 -9.54 -9.08 -14.42
C MET A 44 -10.42 -8.59 -13.26
N ARG A 45 -10.55 -9.38 -12.19
CA ARG A 45 -11.30 -8.98 -10.99
C ARG A 45 -10.69 -7.75 -10.33
N ARG A 46 -9.36 -7.67 -10.23
CA ARG A 46 -8.68 -6.50 -9.67
C ARG A 46 -8.96 -5.26 -10.53
N ALA A 47 -8.86 -5.37 -11.84
CA ALA A 47 -9.16 -4.28 -12.74
C ALA A 47 -10.63 -3.84 -12.64
N GLU A 48 -11.59 -4.76 -12.46
CA GLU A 48 -13.00 -4.38 -12.23
C GLU A 48 -13.22 -3.61 -10.91
N ILE A 49 -12.44 -3.92 -9.87
CA ILE A 49 -12.47 -3.18 -8.60
C ILE A 49 -11.84 -1.80 -8.78
N ASP A 50 -10.68 -1.74 -9.45
CA ASP A 50 -9.95 -0.49 -9.68
C ASP A 50 -10.75 0.45 -10.63
N ASP A 51 -11.52 -0.09 -11.57
CA ASP A 51 -12.45 0.66 -12.42
C ASP A 51 -13.78 1.03 -11.70
N GLY A 52 -13.98 0.62 -10.45
CA GLY A 52 -15.20 0.89 -9.68
C GLY A 52 -16.44 0.08 -10.12
N THR A 53 -16.27 -0.89 -11.02
CA THR A 53 -17.37 -1.75 -11.50
C THR A 53 -17.78 -2.80 -10.46
N LYS A 54 -16.86 -3.20 -9.58
CA LYS A 54 -17.12 -4.09 -8.44
C LYS A 54 -16.74 -3.45 -7.12
N PRO A 55 -17.48 -3.73 -6.03
CA PRO A 55 -17.13 -3.24 -4.71
C PRO A 55 -15.82 -3.86 -4.24
N GLY A 56 -14.93 -3.03 -3.68
CA GLY A 56 -13.65 -3.43 -3.13
C GLY A 56 -12.74 -2.21 -2.94
N SER A 57 -11.67 -2.35 -2.16
CA SER A 57 -10.66 -1.30 -2.07
C SER A 57 -9.76 -1.33 -3.29
N THR A 58 -9.59 -0.17 -3.91
CA THR A 58 -8.76 -0.02 -5.10
C THR A 58 -7.28 -0.16 -4.73
N SER A 59 -6.48 -0.49 -5.75
CA SER A 59 -5.03 -0.52 -5.62
C SER A 59 -4.47 0.83 -5.14
N GLN A 60 -5.06 1.94 -5.59
CA GLN A 60 -4.65 3.28 -5.22
C GLN A 60 -4.96 3.57 -3.75
N GLU A 61 -6.19 3.32 -3.29
CA GLU A 61 -6.58 3.49 -1.88
C GLU A 61 -5.67 2.68 -0.94
N SER A 62 -5.31 1.46 -1.35
CA SER A 62 -4.41 0.60 -0.57
C SER A 62 -2.99 1.18 -0.47
N LEU A 63 -2.49 1.83 -1.53
CA LEU A 63 -1.20 2.51 -1.54
C LEU A 63 -1.23 3.75 -0.65
N GLU A 64 -2.23 4.60 -0.81
CA GLU A 64 -2.42 5.82 -0.01
C GLU A 64 -2.53 5.48 1.48
N LEU A 65 -3.29 4.44 1.83
CA LEU A 65 -3.41 3.97 3.21
C LEU A 65 -2.06 3.51 3.79
N ARG A 66 -1.23 2.84 2.99
CA ARG A 66 0.10 2.41 3.42
C ARG A 66 1.03 3.60 3.65
N GLU A 67 1.00 4.59 2.78
CA GLU A 67 1.79 5.81 2.90
C GLU A 67 1.35 6.64 4.10
N ALA A 68 0.05 6.82 4.28
CA ALA A 68 -0.53 7.47 5.44
C ALA A 68 -0.08 6.80 6.75
N ARG A 69 -0.17 5.46 6.83
CA ARG A 69 0.31 4.69 8.00
C ARG A 69 1.80 4.88 8.26
N ARG A 70 2.63 4.95 7.23
CA ARG A 70 4.06 5.25 7.38
C ARG A 70 4.28 6.66 7.92
N ARG A 71 3.55 7.65 7.38
CA ARG A 71 3.67 9.05 7.80
C ARG A 71 3.23 9.23 9.24
N ILE A 72 2.11 8.62 9.64
CA ILE A 72 1.63 8.64 11.03
C ILE A 72 2.70 8.09 11.97
N LYS A 73 3.25 6.91 11.67
CA LYS A 73 4.31 6.30 12.49
C LYS A 73 5.53 7.22 12.64
N LEU A 74 5.95 7.89 11.57
CA LEU A 74 7.07 8.82 11.60
C LEU A 74 6.74 10.05 12.48
N LEU A 75 5.55 10.62 12.31
CA LEU A 75 5.10 11.77 13.10
C LEU A 75 4.96 11.42 14.59
N GLU A 76 4.52 10.21 14.93
CA GLU A 76 4.47 9.72 16.31
C GLU A 76 5.88 9.63 16.92
N GLN A 77 6.85 9.14 16.16
CA GLN A 77 8.26 9.09 16.58
C GLN A 77 8.85 10.49 16.78
N GLU A 78 8.61 11.41 15.84
CA GLU A 78 9.05 12.81 15.95
C GLU A 78 8.44 13.49 17.19
N ASN A 79 7.14 13.31 17.42
CA ASN A 79 6.47 13.84 18.61
C ASN A 79 7.05 13.28 19.90
N GLU A 80 7.37 12.00 19.95
CA GLU A 80 7.98 11.39 21.13
C GLU A 80 9.36 12.00 21.43
N VAL A 81 10.17 12.23 20.40
CA VAL A 81 11.46 12.91 20.55
C VAL A 81 11.27 14.34 21.08
N LEU A 82 10.33 15.10 20.51
CA LEU A 82 10.03 16.46 20.95
C LEU A 82 9.54 16.50 22.41
N ARG A 83 8.68 15.56 22.81
CA ARG A 83 8.21 15.44 24.20
C ARG A 83 9.35 15.16 25.17
N ARG A 84 10.26 14.25 24.81
CA ARG A 84 11.46 13.95 25.63
C ARG A 84 12.37 15.16 25.76
N ALA A 85 12.62 15.88 24.66
CA ALA A 85 13.42 17.10 24.67
C ALA A 85 12.78 18.19 25.56
N ALA A 86 11.47 18.40 25.45
CA ALA A 86 10.73 19.34 26.28
C ALA A 86 10.79 18.98 27.78
N ALA A 87 10.66 17.69 28.12
CA ALA A 87 10.79 17.20 29.49
C ALA A 87 12.21 17.39 30.05
N TYR A 88 13.23 17.16 29.24
CA TYR A 88 14.62 17.40 29.63
C TYR A 88 14.88 18.90 29.89
N LEU A 89 14.41 19.77 29.00
CA LEU A 89 14.56 21.22 29.12
C LEU A 89 13.81 21.80 30.34
N SER A 90 12.63 21.26 30.67
CA SER A 90 11.87 21.71 31.84
C SER A 90 12.50 21.25 33.16
N GLN A 91 13.12 20.07 33.20
CA GLN A 91 13.91 19.61 34.34
C GLN A 91 15.19 20.43 34.53
N ALA A 92 15.85 20.84 33.44
CA ALA A 92 17.05 21.68 33.48
C ALA A 92 16.78 23.10 34.03
N HIS A 93 15.53 23.59 33.97
CA HIS A 93 15.13 24.91 34.48
C HIS A 93 14.58 24.88 35.93
N LEU A 94 14.63 23.75 36.63
CA LEU A 94 14.30 23.72 38.05
C LEU A 94 15.41 24.41 38.85
N PRO A 95 15.13 25.48 39.63
CA PRO A 95 16.13 26.08 40.50
C PRO A 95 16.62 25.01 41.45
N GLY A 96 17.93 24.78 41.48
CA GLY A 96 18.56 23.79 42.35
C GLY A 96 18.00 23.98 43.76
N LYS A 97 17.38 22.94 44.32
CA LYS A 97 16.93 22.93 45.72
C LYS A 97 18.15 23.29 46.55
N GLY A 98 18.20 24.54 47.01
CA GLY A 98 19.18 25.01 47.96
C GLY A 98 19.13 24.07 49.15
N SER A 99 20.21 23.31 49.33
CA SER A 99 20.45 22.59 50.57
C SER A 99 20.67 23.65 51.65
N THR A 100 19.60 24.13 52.26
CA THR A 100 19.69 24.93 53.49
C THR A 100 20.00 23.95 54.61
N ARG A 101 21.30 23.73 54.85
CA ARG A 101 21.80 23.04 56.02
C ARG A 101 22.07 24.10 57.09
N SER A 102 21.17 24.20 58.06
CA SER A 102 21.36 24.88 59.34
C SER A 102 20.83 23.98 60.44
#